data_AF-A0AA37SNW7-F1
#
_entry.id   AF-A0AA37SNW7-F1
#
_cell.length_a   1.000
_cell.length_b   1.000
_cell.length_c   1.000
_cell.angle_alpha   90.00
_cell.angle_beta   90.00
_cell.angle_gamma   90.00
#
_symmetry.space_group_name_H-M   'P 1'
#
loop_
_entity.id
_entity.type
_entity.pdbx_description
1 polymer ?
#
loop_
_entity_poly.entity_id
_entity_poly.type
_entity_poly.pdbx_seq_one_letter_code
_entity_poly.pdbx_strand_id
1 'polypeptide(L)' 'MNTKVKWYNDPQMVGGLLIFWPPLGIYGVYKSETIEPKWKKLTYGTIVLVCVLFIIMYLRR' A
#
# COMPACT_ATOMS: atom_id res chain seq x y z
N MET A 1 -23.15 18.20 6.90
CA MET A 1 -22.69 16.82 7.18
C MET A 1 -21.19 16.90 7.36
N ASN A 2 -20.67 16.67 8.58
CA ASN A 2 -19.26 16.86 8.89
C ASN A 2 -18.48 15.67 8.30
N THR A 3 -18.05 15.76 7.04
CA THR A 3 -17.28 14.72 6.36
C THR A 3 -15.89 14.68 6.99
N LYS A 4 -15.76 13.95 8.10
CA LYS A 4 -14.47 13.61 8.70
C LYS A 4 -13.56 13.14 7.57
N VAL A 5 -12.50 13.91 7.29
CA VAL A 5 -11.52 13.56 6.27
C VAL A 5 -10.95 12.20 6.67
N LYS A 6 -11.27 11.18 5.89
CA LYS A 6 -10.79 9.82 6.13
C LYS A 6 -9.29 9.80 5.90
N TRP A 7 -8.53 9.26 6.85
CA TRP A 7 -7.07 9.24 6.80
C TRP A 7 -6.51 8.60 5.52
N TYR A 8 -7.25 7.64 4.94
CA TYR A 8 -6.86 6.95 3.71
C TYR A 8 -7.09 7.77 2.43
N ASN A 9 -7.74 8.94 2.52
CA ASN A 9 -7.87 9.87 1.40
C ASN A 9 -6.68 10.83 1.29
N ASP A 10 -5.77 10.82 2.28
CA ASP A 10 -4.51 11.57 2.23
C ASP A 10 -3.38 10.66 1.71
N PRO A 11 -2.85 10.90 0.50
CA PRO A 11 -1.78 10.09 -0.09
C PRO A 11 -0.50 10.10 0.73
N GLN A 12 -0.17 11.21 1.42
CA GLN A 12 1.03 11.30 2.25
C GLN A 12 0.89 10.41 3.49
N MET A 13 -0.30 10.42 4.10
CA MET A 13 -0.58 9.57 5.25
C MET A 13 -0.58 8.08 4.88
N VAL A 14 -1.17 7.71 3.74
CA VAL A 14 -1.14 6.34 3.22
C VAL A 14 0.29 5.91 2.87
N GLY A 15 1.09 6.79 2.27
CA GLY A 15 2.50 6.54 1.95
C GLY A 15 3.36 6.35 3.20
N GLY A 16 3.17 7.18 4.24
CA GLY A 16 3.82 7.00 5.52
C GLY A 16 3.46 5.65 6.17
N LEU A 17 2.17 5.31 6.17
CA LEU A 17 1.71 4.03 6.70
C LEU A 17 2.23 2.83 5.90
N LEU A 18 2.46 2.95 4.60
CA LEU A 18 3.08 1.88 3.80
C LEU A 18 4.48 1.52 4.28
N ILE A 19 5.25 2.50 4.78
CA ILE A 19 6.62 2.31 5.26
C ILE A 19 6.63 1.86 6.72
N PHE A 20 5.89 2.56 7.59
CA PHE A 20 5.91 2.31 9.04
C PHE A 20 5.00 1.17 9.48
N TRP A 21 3.87 0.98 8.79
CA TRP A 21 2.90 -0.07 9.11
C TRP A 21 2.27 -0.65 7.83
N PRO A 22 3.03 -1.47 7.10
CA PRO A 22 2.65 -1.92 5.76
C PRO A 22 1.21 -2.44 5.65
N PRO A 23 0.66 -3.24 6.59
CA PRO A 23 -0.73 -3.68 6.52
C PRO A 23 -1.77 -2.53 6.46
N LEU A 24 -1.55 -1.47 7.24
CA LEU A 24 -2.42 -0.30 7.26
C LEU A 24 -2.22 0.54 5.99
N GLY A 25 -0.98 0.72 5.54
CA GLY A 25 -0.70 1.41 4.29
C GLY A 25 -1.33 0.73 3.08
N ILE A 26 -1.23 -0.59 2.99
CA ILE A 26 -1.85 -1.39 1.92
C ILE A 26 -3.38 -1.25 1.96
N TYR A 27 -3.99 -1.31 3.15
CA TYR A 27 -5.42 -1.07 3.30
C TYR A 27 -5.81 0.36 2.88
N GLY A 28 -4.98 1.34 3.21
CA GLY A 28 -5.14 2.72 2.77
C GLY A 28 -5.13 2.83 1.24
N VAL A 29 -4.16 2.21 0.57
CA VAL A 29 -4.08 2.17 -0.90
C VAL A 29 -5.29 1.48 -1.53
N TYR A 30 -5.77 0.38 -0.93
CA TYR A 30 -6.97 -0.31 -1.38
C TYR A 30 -8.19 0.63 -1.34
N LYS A 31 -8.44 1.23 -0.17
CA LYS A 31 -9.68 1.95 0.15
C LYS A 31 -9.71 3.40 -0.31
N SER A 32 -8.55 3.99 -0.56
CA SER A 32 -8.45 5.37 -1.03
C SER A 32 -9.17 5.58 -2.35
N GLU A 33 -10.06 6.56 -2.39
CA GLU A 33 -10.73 7.01 -3.62
C GLU A 33 -9.93 8.10 -4.34
N THR A 34 -8.95 8.70 -3.66
CA THR A 34 -8.12 9.81 -4.17
C THR A 34 -6.83 9.32 -4.85
N ILE A 35 -6.35 8.12 -4.51
CA ILE A 35 -5.15 7.55 -5.13
C ILE A 35 -5.48 6.99 -6.52
N GLU A 36 -4.78 7.48 -7.53
CA GLU A 36 -4.99 7.03 -8.90
C GLU A 36 -4.78 5.52 -9.06
N PRO A 37 -5.53 4.86 -9.97
CA PRO A 37 -5.38 3.42 -10.23
C PRO A 37 -3.96 3.00 -10.62
N LYS A 38 -3.18 3.88 -11.26
CA LYS A 38 -1.79 3.65 -11.63
C LYS A 38 -0.92 3.38 -10.39
N TRP A 39 -1.06 4.20 -9.36
CA TRP A 39 -0.32 4.07 -8.11
C TRP A 39 -0.74 2.82 -7.34
N LYS A 40 -2.04 2.49 -7.33
CA LYS A 40 -2.51 1.23 -6.73
C LYS A 40 -1.84 0.02 -7.39
N LYS A 41 -1.86 -0.05 -8.73
CA LYS A 41 -1.22 -1.15 -9.47
C LYS A 41 0.28 -1.24 -9.18
N LEU A 42 0.97 -0.10 -9.11
CA LEU A 42 2.39 -0.06 -8.79
C LEU A 42 2.68 -0.61 -7.39
N THR A 43 1.94 -0.16 -6.36
CA THR A 43 2.08 -0.67 -4.98
C THR A 43 1.86 -2.18 -4.91
N TYR A 44 0.77 -2.68 -5.49
CA TYR A 44 0.51 -4.13 -5.48
C TYR A 44 1.55 -4.92 -6.28
N GLY A 45 2.00 -4.39 -7.42
CA GLY A 45 3.06 -5.00 -8.21
C GLY A 45 4.37 -5.12 -7.42
N THR A 46 4.77 -4.06 -6.72
CA THR A 46 5.95 -4.09 -5.84
C THR A 46 5.80 -5.10 -4.72
N ILE A 47 4.63 -5.20 -4.09
CA ILE A 47 4.38 -6.18 -3.01
C ILE A 47 4.54 -7.62 -3.54
N VAL A 48 3.95 -7.94 -4.69
CA VAL A 48 4.09 -9.26 -5.32
C VAL A 48 5.55 -9.56 -5.62
N LEU A 49 6.28 -8.59 -6.17
CA LEU A 49 7.71 -8.75 -6.48
C LEU A 49 8.54 -9.02 -5.23
N VAL A 50 8.29 -8.31 -4.13
CA VAL A 50 8.96 -8.55 -2.85
C VAL A 50 8.64 -9.96 -2.31
N CYS A 51 7.38 -10.39 -2.38
CA CYS A 51 6.99 -11.74 -1.98
C CYS A 51 7.69 -12.82 -2.83
N VAL A 52 7.76 -12.64 -4.14
CA VAL A 52 8.45 -13.57 -5.05
C VAL A 52 9.95 -13.63 -4.73
N LEU A 53 10.61 -12.49 -4.57
CA LEU A 53 12.03 -12.44 -4.20
C LEU A 53 12.27 -13.12 -2.84
N PHE A 54 11.41 -12.88 -1.86
CA PHE A 54 11.50 -13.51 -0.54
C PHE A 54 11.35 -15.03 -0.63
N ILE A 55 10.40 -15.53 -1.42
CA ILE A 55 10.21 -16.97 -1.67
C ILE A 55 11.46 -17.56 -2.34
N ILE A 56 11.99 -16.92 -3.38
CA ILE A 56 13.21 -17.37 -4.06
C ILE A 56 14.39 -17.43 -3.10
N MET A 57 14.57 -16.42 -2.25
CA MET A 57 15.62 -16.41 -1.23
C MET A 57 15.43 -17.52 -0.20
N TYR A 58 14.20 -17.77 0.24
CA TYR A 58 13.89 -18.83 1.19
C TYR A 58 14.14 -20.22 0.60
N LEU A 59 13.74 -20.47 -0.66
CA LEU A 59 13.95 -21.74 -1.35
C LEU A 59 15.41 -22.03 -1.70
N ARG A 60 16.24 -20.99 -1.82
CA ARG A 60 17.68 -21.12 -2.10
C ARG A 60 18.52 -21.42 -0.86
N ARG A 61 17.94 -21.25 0.34
CA ARG A 61 18.59 -21.49 1.62
C ARG A 61 18.35 -22.91 2.10
#